data_AF-R5JD54-F1
#
_entry.id   AF-R5JD54-F1
#
_cell.length_a   1.000
_cell.length_b   1.000
_cell.length_c   1.000
_cell.angle_alpha   90.00
_cell.angle_beta   90.00
_cell.angle_gamma   90.00
#
_symmetry.space_group_name_H-M   'P 1'
#
loop_
_entity.id
_entity.type
_entity.pdbx_description
1 polymer ?
#
loop_
_entity_poly.entity_id
_entity_poly.type
_entity_poly.pdbx_seq_one_letter_code
_entity_poly.pdbx_strand_id
1 'polypeptide(L)'
;MVFVGYSIFSTNASGAYDGNLLLPDEEIERRLSAYVPKVSFDRLKRKLEEELSSRFGSVYSGYLGVDMMVCRFPSGEVEYRIHPCVEINLRMNMGVVAHFIYKRYVMSGASGRFLITYHPVSGEAMQAHEQMRAGYPLQLKEEKVVAGYMPLVPVTNRSAYRAWIEVG
;
A
#
# COMPACT_ATOMS: atom_id res chain seq x y z
N MET A 1 17.65 12.52 -2.25
CA MET A 1 16.33 11.86 -2.16
C MET A 1 15.99 11.67 -0.69
N VAL A 2 14.72 11.73 -0.31
CA VAL A 2 14.28 11.68 1.09
C VAL A 2 13.18 10.64 1.22
N PHE A 3 13.25 9.81 2.26
CA PHE A 3 12.24 8.81 2.57
C PHE A 3 10.88 9.44 2.90
N VAL A 4 9.82 8.91 2.26
CA VAL A 4 8.45 9.44 2.39
C VAL A 4 7.61 8.60 3.33
N GLY A 5 7.76 7.27 3.30
CA GLY A 5 6.99 6.31 4.08
C GLY A 5 7.13 4.88 3.55
N TYR A 6 6.67 3.91 4.33
CA TYR A 6 6.57 2.52 3.92
C TYR A 6 5.19 2.22 3.33
N SER A 7 5.10 1.12 2.58
CA SER A 7 3.81 0.57 2.17
C SER A 7 3.90 -0.94 2.11
N ILE A 8 2.82 -1.63 2.49
CA ILE A 8 2.66 -3.08 2.29
C ILE A 8 1.59 -3.25 1.23
N PHE A 9 1.90 -3.96 0.16
CA PHE A 9 0.94 -4.30 -0.90
C PHE A 9 0.75 -5.80 -1.03
N SER A 10 -0.38 -6.19 -1.59
CA SER A 10 -0.69 -7.56 -1.99
C SER A 10 -0.83 -7.65 -3.51
N THR A 11 -0.51 -8.82 -4.04
CA THR A 11 -0.82 -9.21 -5.41
C THR A 11 -1.80 -10.39 -5.38
N ASN A 12 -2.63 -10.50 -6.41
CA ASN A 12 -3.52 -11.64 -6.59
C ASN A 12 -2.77 -12.86 -7.15
N ALA A 13 -3.49 -13.95 -7.41
CA ALA A 13 -2.92 -15.21 -7.90
C ALA A 13 -2.23 -15.11 -9.29
N SER A 14 -2.57 -14.10 -10.09
CA SER A 14 -1.89 -13.83 -11.37
C SER A 14 -0.70 -12.88 -11.23
N GLY A 15 -0.36 -12.45 -10.01
CA GLY A 15 0.72 -11.51 -9.72
C GLY A 15 0.37 -10.04 -9.96
N ALA A 16 -0.89 -9.73 -10.32
CA ALA A 16 -1.32 -8.36 -10.49
C ALA A 16 -1.55 -7.70 -9.12
N TYR A 17 -1.27 -6.39 -9.04
CA TYR A 17 -1.54 -5.58 -7.85
C TYR A 17 -3.02 -5.68 -7.44
N ASP A 18 -3.25 -5.96 -6.16
CA ASP A 18 -4.59 -6.17 -5.57
C ASP A 18 -4.95 -5.08 -4.55
N GLY A 19 -3.94 -4.57 -3.83
CA GLY A 19 -4.16 -3.49 -2.87
C GLY A 19 -2.98 -3.17 -1.98
N ASN A 20 -3.16 -2.18 -1.12
CA ASN A 20 -2.25 -1.76 -0.08
C ASN A 20 -2.93 -1.78 1.28
N LEU A 21 -2.17 -2.03 2.34
CA LEU A 21 -2.60 -1.73 3.70
C LEU A 21 -2.50 -0.20 3.94
N LEU A 22 -3.50 0.35 4.62
CA LEU A 22 -3.54 1.73 5.08
C LEU A 22 -3.18 1.74 6.56
N LEU A 23 -1.90 1.97 6.84
CA LEU A 23 -1.29 1.88 8.16
C LEU A 23 -0.32 3.04 8.37
N PRO A 24 -0.07 3.45 9.64
CA PRO A 24 1.03 4.35 9.95
C PRO A 24 2.36 3.61 9.79
N ASP A 25 3.44 4.35 9.54
CA ASP A 25 4.78 3.80 9.32
C ASP A 25 5.23 2.96 10.53
N GLU A 26 4.90 3.39 11.75
CA GLU A 26 5.25 2.70 12.99
C GLU A 26 4.62 1.29 13.07
N GLU A 27 3.40 1.12 12.57
CA GLU A 27 2.73 -0.18 12.53
C GLU A 27 3.30 -1.08 11.44
N ILE A 28 3.72 -0.52 10.29
CA ILE A 28 4.44 -1.26 9.26
C ILE A 28 5.80 -1.72 9.81
N GLU A 29 6.55 -0.85 10.47
CA GLU A 29 7.82 -1.20 11.11
C GLU A 29 7.64 -2.29 12.18
N ARG A 30 6.58 -2.21 13.00
CA ARG A 30 6.24 -3.24 13.99
C ARG A 30 5.99 -4.60 13.35
N ARG A 31 5.26 -4.64 12.23
CA ARG A 31 5.01 -5.88 11.47
C ARG A 31 6.27 -6.44 10.83
N LEU A 32 7.10 -5.59 10.22
CA LEU A 32 8.38 -6.00 9.65
C LEU A 32 9.33 -6.55 10.72
N SER A 33 9.29 -5.98 11.93
CA SER A 33 10.10 -6.41 13.08
C SER A 33 9.77 -7.83 13.57
N ALA A 34 8.61 -8.39 13.19
CA ALA A 34 8.31 -9.80 13.44
C ALA A 34 9.16 -10.76 12.60
N TYR A 35 9.78 -10.28 11.53
CA TYR A 35 10.59 -11.09 10.62
C TYR A 35 12.07 -10.73 10.67
N VAL A 36 12.39 -9.43 10.70
CA VAL A 36 13.77 -8.94 10.63
C VAL A 36 13.96 -7.80 11.63
N PRO A 37 15.06 -7.77 12.41
CA PRO A 37 15.30 -6.72 13.40
C PRO A 37 15.22 -5.30 12.82
N LYS A 38 14.64 -4.36 13.58
CA LYS A 38 14.48 -2.95 13.17
C LYS A 38 15.75 -2.31 12.62
N VAL A 39 16.87 -2.56 13.29
CA VAL A 39 18.19 -2.03 12.89
C VAL A 39 18.57 -2.40 11.46
N SER A 40 18.15 -3.57 10.98
CA SER A 40 18.46 -4.07 9.64
C SER A 40 17.73 -3.27 8.57
N PHE A 41 16.42 -3.03 8.72
CA PHE A 41 15.68 -2.24 7.74
C PHE A 41 15.90 -0.73 7.87
N ASP A 42 16.25 -0.22 9.06
CA ASP A 42 16.70 1.16 9.22
C ASP A 42 18.03 1.41 8.48
N ARG A 43 18.97 0.46 8.55
CA ARG A 43 20.22 0.54 7.79
C ARG A 43 19.96 0.44 6.28
N LEU A 44 19.06 -0.45 5.87
CA LEU A 44 18.68 -0.60 4.46
C LEU A 44 18.07 0.68 3.90
N LYS A 45 17.14 1.31 4.63
CA LYS A 45 16.53 2.58 4.27
C LYS A 45 17.58 3.66 3.99
N ARG A 46 18.50 3.89 4.93
CA ARG A 46 19.60 4.88 4.76
C ARG A 46 20.46 4.56 3.55
N LYS A 47 20.84 3.29 3.38
CA LYS A 47 21.68 2.88 2.25
C LYS A 47 20.98 3.10 0.91
N LEU A 48 19.67 2.86 0.83
CA LEU A 48 18.91 3.15 -0.38
C LEU A 48 18.79 4.65 -0.64
N GLU A 49 18.57 5.48 0.37
CA GLU A 49 18.57 6.93 0.18
C GLU A 49 19.90 7.42 -0.40
N GLU A 50 21.03 6.94 0.10
CA GLU A 50 22.37 7.26 -0.42
C GLU A 50 22.53 6.80 -1.89
N GLU A 51 22.28 5.52 -2.16
CA GLU A 51 22.48 4.91 -3.48
C GLU A 51 21.58 5.54 -4.54
N LEU A 52 20.30 5.77 -4.21
CA LEU A 52 19.35 6.36 -5.14
C LEU A 52 19.63 7.85 -5.35
N SER A 53 20.05 8.58 -4.30
CA SER A 53 20.46 9.97 -4.46
C SER A 53 21.68 10.11 -5.37
N SER A 54 22.67 9.23 -5.22
CA SER A 54 23.86 9.20 -6.07
C SER A 54 23.51 8.91 -7.54
N ARG A 55 22.62 7.94 -7.78
CA ARG A 55 22.27 7.49 -9.13
C ARG A 55 21.31 8.41 -9.87
N PHE A 56 20.34 8.98 -9.16
CA PHE A 56 19.20 9.66 -9.78
C PHE A 56 19.04 11.12 -9.33
N GLY A 57 19.75 11.56 -8.28
CA GLY A 57 19.52 12.86 -7.64
C GLY A 57 19.77 14.08 -8.53
N SER A 58 20.56 13.95 -9.59
CA SER A 58 20.82 15.02 -10.57
C SER A 58 19.90 14.98 -11.79
N VAL A 59 19.19 13.87 -12.02
CA VAL A 59 18.44 13.61 -13.26
C VAL A 59 16.95 13.37 -13.06
N TYR A 60 16.51 13.11 -11.83
CA TYR A 60 15.11 12.82 -11.52
C TYR A 60 14.64 13.57 -10.28
N SER A 61 13.53 14.30 -10.43
CA SER A 61 12.81 14.95 -9.34
C SER A 61 11.36 14.48 -9.36
N GLY A 62 10.95 13.74 -8.34
CA GLY A 62 9.63 13.14 -8.24
C GLY A 62 9.61 11.99 -7.24
N TYR A 63 8.46 11.34 -7.10
CA TYR A 63 8.34 10.13 -6.29
C TYR A 63 8.99 8.95 -6.99
N LEU A 64 9.59 8.06 -6.21
CA LEU A 64 9.93 6.72 -6.64
C LEU A 64 9.54 5.72 -5.57
N GLY A 65 9.36 4.47 -5.97
CA GLY A 65 9.20 3.34 -5.06
C GLY A 65 10.28 2.29 -5.29
N VAL A 66 10.67 1.61 -4.21
CA VAL A 66 11.54 0.44 -4.25
C VAL A 66 10.73 -0.74 -3.73
N ASP A 67 10.50 -1.73 -4.58
CA ASP A 67 9.78 -2.92 -4.18
C ASP A 67 10.74 -3.89 -3.49
N MET A 68 10.32 -4.41 -2.35
CA MET A 68 11.11 -5.28 -1.49
C MET A 68 10.31 -6.51 -1.10
N MET A 69 11.00 -7.57 -0.70
CA MET A 69 10.36 -8.76 -0.15
C MET A 69 11.06 -9.20 1.13
N VAL A 70 10.30 -9.69 2.09
CA VAL A 70 10.84 -10.51 3.18
C VAL A 70 10.73 -11.96 2.73
N CYS A 71 11.87 -12.63 2.62
CA CYS A 71 11.96 -14.00 2.13
C CYS A 71 12.27 -14.92 3.30
N ARG A 72 11.54 -16.04 3.39
CA ARG A 72 11.86 -17.15 4.28
C ARG A 72 12.95 -18.01 3.63
N PHE A 73 14.04 -18.23 4.33
CA PHE A 73 15.12 -19.10 3.88
C PHE A 73 14.93 -20.50 4.45
N PRO A 74 15.04 -21.55 3.61
CA PRO A 74 15.08 -22.93 4.07
C PRO A 74 16.48 -23.22 4.62
N SER A 75 16.77 -22.76 5.83
CA SER A 75 17.85 -23.29 6.66
C SER A 75 17.25 -24.20 7.75
N GLY A 76 18.09 -24.96 8.46
CA GLY A 76 17.62 -25.88 9.52
C GLY A 76 16.82 -25.19 10.63
N GLU A 77 16.91 -23.86 10.72
CA GLU A 77 16.06 -22.99 11.55
C GLU A 77 15.27 -22.02 10.66
N VAL A 78 14.13 -21.51 11.15
CA VAL A 78 13.35 -20.51 10.39
C VAL A 78 14.10 -19.19 10.38
N GLU A 79 14.67 -18.84 9.23
CA GLU A 79 15.37 -17.57 9.01
C GLU A 79 14.64 -16.71 7.98
N TYR A 80 14.51 -15.40 8.27
CA TYR A 80 13.98 -14.42 7.31
C TYR A 80 15.06 -13.41 6.92
N ARG A 81 15.09 -13.03 5.64
CA ARG A 81 15.97 -11.95 5.15
C ARG A 81 15.20 -11.04 4.19
N ILE A 82 15.65 -9.80 4.06
CA ILE A 82 15.07 -8.82 3.13
C ILE A 82 15.77 -8.95 1.78
N HIS A 83 15.00 -9.16 0.70
CA HIS A 83 15.45 -8.89 -0.66
C HIS A 83 15.31 -7.36 -0.89
N PRO A 84 16.42 -6.62 -0.95
CA PRO A 84 16.42 -5.17 -0.70
C PRO A 84 15.89 -4.32 -1.85
N CYS A 85 15.83 -4.88 -3.07
CA CYS A 85 15.37 -4.17 -4.25
C CYS A 85 15.02 -5.20 -5.34
N VAL A 86 13.74 -5.44 -5.55
CA VAL A 86 13.22 -6.25 -6.65
C VAL A 86 13.06 -5.38 -7.89
N GLU A 87 12.49 -4.19 -7.71
CA GLU A 87 12.21 -3.22 -8.78
C GLU A 87 12.31 -1.79 -8.23
N ILE A 88 12.71 -0.85 -9.09
CA ILE A 88 12.63 0.59 -8.81
C ILE A 88 11.67 1.22 -9.80
N ASN A 89 10.61 1.84 -9.28
CA ASN A 89 9.59 2.52 -10.05
C ASN A 89 9.79 4.04 -9.93
N LEU A 90 10.31 4.70 -10.97
CA LEU A 90 10.48 6.17 -11.03
C LEU A 90 9.16 6.89 -11.37
N ARG A 91 8.19 6.78 -10.46
CA ARG A 91 6.87 7.42 -10.55
C ARG A 91 6.19 7.42 -9.19
N MET A 92 5.08 8.14 -9.08
CA MET A 92 4.12 7.95 -7.99
C MET A 92 3.48 6.56 -8.14
N ASN A 93 3.91 5.60 -7.33
CA ASN A 93 3.36 4.24 -7.34
C ASN A 93 2.17 4.11 -6.35
N MET A 94 1.55 2.94 -6.31
CA MET A 94 0.39 2.68 -5.46
C MET A 94 0.71 2.78 -3.97
N GLY A 95 1.96 2.48 -3.57
CA GLY A 95 2.43 2.68 -2.21
C GLY A 95 2.41 4.15 -1.79
N VAL A 96 2.85 5.07 -2.67
CA VAL A 96 2.76 6.51 -2.42
C VAL A 96 1.30 6.98 -2.34
N VAL A 97 0.43 6.45 -3.21
CA VAL A 97 -1.02 6.74 -3.16
C VAL A 97 -1.61 6.28 -1.83
N ALA A 98 -1.34 5.05 -1.40
CA ALA A 98 -1.81 4.48 -0.14
C ALA A 98 -1.34 5.31 1.07
N HIS A 99 -0.08 5.72 1.07
CA HIS A 99 0.49 6.57 2.12
C HIS A 99 -0.26 7.90 2.26
N PHE A 100 -0.55 8.54 1.13
CA PHE A 100 -1.30 9.80 1.14
C PHE A 100 -2.76 9.63 1.49
N ILE A 101 -3.39 8.53 1.04
CA ILE A 101 -4.73 8.17 1.45
C ILE A 101 -4.81 8.08 2.97
N TYR A 102 -3.89 7.31 3.57
CA TYR A 102 -3.84 7.13 5.02
C TYR A 102 -3.65 8.47 5.74
N LYS A 103 -2.60 9.23 5.39
CA LYS A 103 -2.27 10.49 6.08
C LYS A 103 -3.37 11.56 5.98
N ARG A 104 -4.04 11.67 4.84
CA ARG A 104 -5.01 12.75 4.58
C ARG A 104 -6.43 12.36 4.99
N TYR A 105 -6.86 11.15 4.66
CA TYR A 105 -8.27 10.79 4.72
C TYR A 105 -8.60 9.77 5.80
N VAL A 106 -7.63 9.03 6.35
CA VAL A 106 -7.91 8.05 7.42
C VAL A 106 -7.69 8.70 8.78
N MET A 107 -8.62 8.45 9.72
CA MET A 107 -8.53 8.92 11.09
C MET A 107 -7.30 8.32 11.78
N SER A 108 -6.60 9.13 12.58
CA SER A 108 -5.47 8.65 13.36
C SER A 108 -5.91 7.50 14.29
N GLY A 109 -5.17 6.40 14.28
CA GLY A 109 -5.50 5.19 15.05
C GLY A 109 -6.46 4.22 14.35
N ALA A 110 -7.12 4.63 13.26
CA ALA A 110 -7.84 3.70 12.39
C ALA A 110 -6.86 3.01 11.43
N SER A 111 -7.28 1.87 10.88
CA SER A 111 -6.54 1.12 9.88
C SER A 111 -7.46 0.68 8.75
N GLY A 112 -6.89 0.30 7.62
CA GLY A 112 -7.72 -0.13 6.50
C GLY A 112 -6.94 -0.72 5.35
N ARG A 113 -7.63 -0.82 4.22
CA ARG A 113 -7.08 -1.33 2.97
C ARG A 113 -7.50 -0.41 1.84
N PHE A 114 -6.55 -0.14 0.94
CA PHE A 114 -6.82 0.42 -0.38
C PHE A 114 -6.83 -0.73 -1.38
N LEU A 115 -7.93 -0.92 -2.09
CA LEU A 115 -8.16 -2.11 -2.92
C LEU A 115 -8.52 -1.73 -4.35
N ILE A 116 -8.13 -2.57 -5.30
CA ILE A 116 -8.55 -2.50 -6.69
C ILE A 116 -8.99 -3.87 -7.16
N THR A 117 -10.16 -3.95 -7.79
CA THR A 117 -10.65 -5.18 -8.41
C THR A 117 -11.09 -4.96 -9.85
N TYR A 118 -10.96 -6.02 -10.64
CA TYR A 118 -11.45 -6.13 -12.00
C TYR A 118 -12.71 -7.00 -12.04
N HIS A 119 -13.70 -6.55 -12.80
CA HIS A 119 -15.00 -7.18 -13.00
C HIS A 119 -15.29 -7.22 -14.51
N PRO A 120 -15.09 -8.37 -15.17
CA PRO A 120 -15.20 -8.46 -16.63
C PRO A 120 -16.66 -8.41 -17.12
N VAL A 121 -17.64 -8.74 -16.28
CA VAL A 121 -19.06 -8.74 -16.67
C VAL A 121 -19.69 -7.39 -16.33
N SER A 122 -20.37 -6.80 -17.31
CA SER A 122 -21.06 -5.51 -17.14
C SER A 122 -22.04 -5.58 -15.97
N GLY A 123 -22.01 -4.56 -15.11
CA GLY A 123 -22.90 -4.45 -13.95
C GLY A 123 -22.39 -5.11 -12.67
N GLU A 124 -21.48 -6.08 -12.73
CA GLU A 124 -20.93 -6.74 -11.53
C GLU A 124 -20.22 -5.73 -10.60
N ALA A 125 -19.44 -4.83 -11.17
CA ALA A 125 -18.77 -3.80 -10.39
C ALA A 125 -19.77 -2.90 -9.64
N MET A 126 -20.87 -2.54 -10.30
CA MET A 126 -21.93 -1.72 -9.70
C MET A 126 -22.67 -2.49 -8.60
N GLN A 127 -22.99 -3.75 -8.83
CA GLN A 127 -23.64 -4.60 -7.83
C GLN A 127 -22.76 -4.74 -6.58
N ALA A 128 -21.47 -5.05 -6.75
CA ALA A 128 -20.53 -5.16 -5.65
C ALA A 128 -20.32 -3.81 -4.93
N HIS A 129 -20.34 -2.69 -5.66
CA HIS A 129 -20.31 -1.35 -5.07
C HIS A 129 -21.53 -1.11 -4.17
N GLU A 130 -22.74 -1.37 -4.64
CA GLU A 130 -23.97 -1.16 -3.87
C GLU A 130 -24.04 -2.08 -2.64
N GLN A 131 -23.61 -3.33 -2.76
CA GLN A 131 -23.50 -4.26 -1.63
C GLN A 131 -22.56 -3.72 -0.54
N MET A 132 -21.36 -3.27 -0.92
CA MET A 132 -20.40 -2.70 0.03
C MET A 132 -20.91 -1.42 0.67
N ARG A 133 -21.56 -0.55 -0.11
CA ARG A 133 -22.10 0.72 0.39
C ARG A 133 -23.23 0.51 1.40
N ALA A 134 -24.04 -0.53 1.22
CA ALA A 134 -25.09 -0.91 2.17
C ALA A 134 -24.54 -1.63 3.41
N GLY A 135 -23.57 -2.53 3.24
CA GLY A 135 -23.01 -3.34 4.34
C GLY A 135 -22.02 -2.59 5.23
N TYR A 136 -21.31 -1.60 4.68
CA TYR A 136 -20.23 -0.88 5.36
C TYR A 136 -20.41 0.63 5.20
N PRO A 137 -21.45 1.23 5.81
CA PRO A 137 -21.73 2.66 5.66
C PRO A 137 -20.52 3.51 6.11
N LEU A 138 -20.19 4.52 5.31
CA LEU A 138 -19.06 5.40 5.56
C LEU A 138 -19.29 6.24 6.83
N GLN A 139 -18.34 6.16 7.76
CA GLN A 139 -18.34 6.94 9.00
C GLN A 139 -17.20 7.95 8.98
N LEU A 140 -17.56 9.23 9.14
CA LEU A 140 -16.62 10.35 9.14
C LEU A 140 -16.60 11.03 10.50
N LYS A 141 -15.41 11.50 10.89
CA LYS A 141 -15.20 12.45 11.99
C LYS A 141 -14.13 13.42 11.54
N GLU A 142 -14.40 14.73 11.67
CA GLU A 142 -13.46 15.79 11.28
C GLU A 142 -12.96 15.61 9.82
N GLU A 143 -13.88 15.30 8.90
CA GLU A 143 -13.61 15.04 7.48
C GLU A 143 -12.70 13.83 7.19
N LYS A 144 -12.37 13.04 8.21
CA LYS A 144 -11.59 11.81 8.09
C LYS A 144 -12.46 10.57 8.27
N VAL A 145 -12.11 9.52 7.52
CA VAL A 145 -12.72 8.21 7.57
C VAL A 145 -12.29 7.48 8.84
N VAL A 146 -13.28 7.16 9.67
CA VAL A 146 -13.10 6.37 10.90
C VAL A 146 -13.39 4.90 10.64
N ALA A 147 -14.40 4.61 9.81
CA ALA A 147 -14.79 3.25 9.43
C ALA A 147 -15.63 3.26 8.14
N GLY A 148 -15.77 2.09 7.53
CA GLY A 148 -16.68 1.84 6.40
C GLY A 148 -15.99 1.85 5.04
N TYR A 149 -16.82 1.84 4.01
CA TYR A 149 -16.43 1.77 2.60
C TYR A 149 -16.50 3.15 1.93
N MET A 150 -15.43 3.55 1.23
CA MET A 150 -15.40 4.77 0.43
C MET A 150 -14.84 4.51 -0.98
N PRO A 151 -15.65 4.63 -2.05
CA PRO A 151 -15.15 4.52 -3.42
C PRO A 151 -14.22 5.71 -3.73
N LEU A 152 -13.12 5.44 -4.44
CA LEU A 152 -12.16 6.45 -4.89
C LEU A 152 -12.41 6.90 -6.34
N VAL A 153 -13.25 6.18 -7.06
CA VAL A 153 -13.65 6.48 -8.44
C VAL A 153 -15.16 6.27 -8.59
N PRO A 154 -15.82 7.00 -9.50
CA PRO A 154 -17.22 6.74 -9.83
C PRO A 154 -17.41 5.29 -10.30
N VAL A 155 -18.39 4.59 -9.72
CA VAL A 155 -18.78 3.25 -10.16
C VAL A 155 -20.10 3.34 -10.92
N THR A 156 -20.14 2.77 -12.11
CA THR A 156 -21.31 2.76 -13.00
C THR A 156 -21.55 1.34 -13.52
N ASN A 157 -22.70 1.11 -14.17
CA ASN A 157 -22.99 -0.18 -14.82
C ASN A 157 -22.01 -0.59 -15.92
N ARG A 158 -21.18 0.35 -16.41
CA ARG A 158 -20.14 0.11 -17.42
C ARG A 158 -18.74 -0.03 -16.82
N SER A 159 -18.59 0.19 -15.51
CA SER A 159 -17.28 0.10 -14.85
C SER A 159 -16.81 -1.35 -14.85
N ALA A 160 -15.59 -1.58 -15.36
CA ALA A 160 -14.92 -2.87 -15.26
C ALA A 160 -13.90 -2.91 -14.11
N TYR A 161 -13.56 -1.75 -13.54
CA TYR A 161 -12.66 -1.64 -12.39
C TYR A 161 -13.32 -0.87 -11.26
N ARG A 162 -12.93 -1.22 -10.03
CA ARG A 162 -13.24 -0.48 -8.81
C ARG A 162 -11.95 -0.14 -8.09
N ALA A 163 -11.91 1.03 -7.49
CA ALA A 163 -10.87 1.44 -6.55
C ALA A 163 -11.57 2.06 -5.34
N TRP A 164 -11.21 1.62 -4.13
CA TRP A 164 -11.88 2.08 -2.91
C TRP A 164 -10.99 1.87 -1.69
N ILE A 165 -11.40 2.46 -0.57
CA ILE A 165 -10.85 2.14 0.74
C ILE A 165 -11.90 1.49 1.63
N GLU A 166 -11.45 0.55 2.45
CA GLU A 166 -12.20 -0.04 3.56
C GLU A 166 -11.43 0.26 4.84
N VAL A 167 -12.08 0.92 5.79
CA VAL A 167 -11.49 1.27 7.09
C VAL A 167 -12.28 0.57 8.18
N GLY A 168 -11.58 -0.02 9.15
CA GLY A 168 -12.18 -0.77 10.25
C GLY A 168 -11.18 -1.21 11.30
#